data_AF-A0A1F1KTW6-F1
#
_entry.id   AF-A0A1F1KTW6-F1
#
_cell.length_a   1.000
_cell.length_b   1.000
_cell.length_c   1.000
_cell.angle_alpha   90.00
_cell.angle_beta   90.00
_cell.angle_gamma   90.00
#
_symmetry.space_group_name_H-M   'P 1'
#
loop_
_entity.id
_entity.type
_entity.pdbx_description
1 polymer ?
#
loop_
_entity_poly.entity_id
_entity_poly.type
_entity_poly.pdbx_seq_one_letter_code
_entity_poly.pdbx_strand_id
1 'polypeptide(L)'
;MAPLVDNLRQAVNSAVEIGLGYLSLDRPAGTPSGGEAQRTRMVRHLGSALTDITYVFDEPTAGLHLLDTQVLLELLDELVDSGHTVVCVEHRPAVIAHADHVIDLGPGAGSAGGRVVASTSSCELNEVADSVTGSYLARYLAHEAQETQEG
;
A
#
# COMPACT_ATOMS: atom_id res chain seq x y z
N MET A 1 3.59 -26.28 -24.95
CA MET A 1 4.67 -25.28 -24.84
C MET A 1 4.15 -23.86 -24.74
N ALA A 2 3.21 -23.41 -25.60
CA ALA A 2 2.63 -22.06 -25.49
C ALA A 2 2.09 -21.70 -24.08
N PRO A 3 1.29 -22.54 -23.39
CA PRO A 3 0.71 -22.18 -22.09
C PRO A 3 1.76 -21.95 -20.98
N LEU A 4 2.88 -22.67 -21.04
CA LEU A 4 3.96 -22.52 -20.06
C LEU A 4 4.72 -21.20 -20.26
N VAL A 5 4.97 -20.85 -21.52
CA VAL A 5 5.65 -19.61 -21.88
C VAL A 5 4.78 -18.41 -21.54
N ASP A 6 3.48 -18.50 -21.77
CA ASP A 6 2.52 -17.44 -21.44
C ASP A 6 2.44 -17.23 -19.92
N ASN A 7 2.36 -18.30 -19.13
CA ASN A 7 2.38 -18.21 -17.67
C ASN A 7 3.69 -17.62 -17.12
N LEU A 8 4.84 -17.99 -17.70
CA LEU A 8 6.13 -17.42 -17.31
C LEU A 8 6.22 -15.94 -17.64
N ARG A 9 5.73 -15.52 -18.82
CA ARG A 9 5.67 -14.10 -19.19
C ARG A 9 4.79 -13.32 -18.25
N GLN A 10 3.61 -13.84 -17.91
CA GLN A 10 2.70 -13.20 -16.96
C GLN A 10 3.38 -13.03 -15.60
N ALA A 11 3.98 -14.09 -15.05
CA ALA A 11 4.67 -14.02 -13.76
C ALA A 11 5.85 -13.03 -13.74
N VAL A 12 6.64 -12.98 -14.83
CA VAL A 12 7.75 -12.02 -14.95
C VAL A 12 7.24 -10.59 -15.13
N ASN A 13 6.19 -10.38 -15.92
CA ASN A 13 5.59 -9.06 -16.09
C ASN A 13 5.04 -8.52 -14.78
N SER A 14 4.30 -9.34 -14.02
CA SER A 14 3.83 -8.94 -12.69
C SER A 14 5.01 -8.62 -11.76
N ALA A 15 6.11 -9.40 -11.80
CA ALA A 15 7.32 -9.08 -11.05
C ALA A 15 7.94 -7.72 -11.42
N VAL A 16 7.90 -7.35 -12.70
CA VAL A 16 8.40 -6.06 -13.20
C VAL A 16 7.47 -4.92 -12.78
N GLU A 17 6.16 -5.09 -12.95
CA GLU A 17 5.11 -4.13 -12.56
C GLU A 17 5.21 -3.77 -11.09
N ILE A 18 5.50 -4.75 -10.23
CA ILE A 18 5.65 -4.52 -8.78
C ILE A 18 7.00 -3.90 -8.37
N GLY A 19 7.79 -3.40 -9.32
CA GLY A 19 9.08 -2.76 -9.08
C GLY A 19 10.23 -3.72 -8.75
N LEU A 20 10.09 -5.02 -9.01
CA LEU A 20 11.20 -5.99 -8.87
C LEU A 20 11.94 -6.26 -10.17
N GLY A 21 11.69 -5.47 -11.23
CA GLY A 21 12.35 -5.63 -12.52
C GLY A 21 13.88 -5.44 -12.48
N TYR A 22 14.42 -4.83 -11.42
CA TYR A 22 15.87 -4.70 -11.21
C TYR A 22 16.51 -5.96 -10.61
N LEU A 23 15.71 -6.95 -10.16
CA LEU A 23 16.21 -8.20 -9.62
C LEU A 23 16.57 -9.17 -10.74
N SER A 24 17.82 -9.63 -10.75
CA SER A 24 18.21 -10.76 -11.60
C SER A 24 17.62 -12.07 -11.07
N LEU A 25 17.09 -12.91 -11.97
CA LEU A 25 16.50 -14.20 -11.63
C LEU A 25 17.52 -15.21 -11.05
N ASP A 26 18.80 -15.01 -11.35
CA ASP A 26 19.93 -15.80 -10.86
C ASP A 26 20.56 -15.22 -9.58
N ARG A 27 20.06 -14.08 -9.09
CA ARG A 27 20.52 -13.48 -7.82
C ARG A 27 20.30 -14.54 -6.73
N PRO A 28 21.36 -15.01 -6.05
CA PRO A 28 21.20 -15.85 -4.88
C PRO A 28 20.27 -15.12 -3.92
N ALA A 29 19.35 -15.84 -3.29
CA ALA A 29 18.47 -15.30 -2.26
C ALA A 29 19.29 -14.93 -0.99
N GLY A 30 20.29 -14.05 -1.12
CA GLY A 30 20.76 -13.25 -0.01
C GLY A 30 19.55 -12.52 0.57
N THR A 31 19.57 -12.27 1.88
CA THR A 31 18.45 -11.69 2.62
C THR A 31 17.83 -10.52 1.86
N PRO A 32 16.66 -10.71 1.22
CA PRO A 32 15.97 -9.62 0.57
C PRO A 32 15.69 -8.53 1.60
N SER A 33 15.70 -7.27 1.18
CA SER A 33 15.15 -6.20 2.00
C SER A 33 13.70 -6.56 2.38
N GLY A 34 13.21 -6.06 3.53
CA GLY A 34 11.83 -6.31 3.96
C GLY A 34 10.82 -6.00 2.85
N GLY A 35 11.03 -4.88 2.14
CA GLY A 35 10.25 -4.45 0.99
C GLY A 35 10.33 -5.38 -0.23
N GLU A 36 11.50 -5.91 -0.58
CA GLU A 36 11.62 -6.91 -1.65
C GLU A 36 10.87 -8.21 -1.30
N ALA A 37 11.03 -8.69 -0.07
CA ALA A 37 10.37 -9.90 0.41
C ALA A 37 8.84 -9.75 0.40
N GLN A 38 8.36 -8.58 0.82
CA GLN A 38 6.95 -8.26 0.82
C GLN A 38 6.36 -8.16 -0.58
N ARG A 39 6.97 -7.38 -1.48
CA ARG A 39 6.49 -7.24 -2.86
C ARG A 39 6.49 -8.59 -3.59
N THR A 40 7.52 -9.42 -3.39
CA THR A 40 7.57 -10.79 -3.95
C THR A 40 6.39 -11.66 -3.49
N ARG A 41 5.92 -11.50 -2.24
CA ARG A 41 4.74 -12.22 -1.75
C ARG A 41 3.45 -11.72 -2.41
N MET A 42 3.34 -10.44 -2.73
CA MET A 42 2.15 -9.87 -3.38
C MET A 42 1.98 -10.36 -4.82
N VAL A 43 3.06 -10.48 -5.61
CA VAL A 43 2.99 -11.00 -7.01
C VAL A 43 2.30 -12.35 -7.12
N ARG A 44 2.50 -13.23 -6.14
CA ARG A 44 1.88 -14.56 -6.16
C ARG A 44 0.35 -14.51 -6.12
N HIS A 45 -0.20 -13.41 -5.64
CA HIS A 45 -1.64 -13.21 -5.47
C HIS A 45 -2.26 -12.52 -6.70
N LEU A 46 -1.56 -11.57 -7.33
CA LEU A 46 -1.99 -10.91 -8.56
C LEU A 46 -2.19 -11.89 -9.73
N GLY A 47 -1.41 -12.97 -9.78
CA GLY A 47 -1.56 -14.02 -10.79
C GLY A 47 -2.61 -15.09 -10.47
N SER A 48 -3.33 -14.98 -9.35
CA SER A 48 -4.30 -16.00 -8.94
C SER A 48 -5.69 -15.69 -9.50
N ALA A 49 -6.40 -16.71 -10.00
CA ALA A 49 -7.78 -16.55 -10.48
C ALA A 49 -8.82 -16.43 -9.34
N LEU A 50 -8.36 -16.23 -8.12
CA LEU A 50 -9.23 -16.11 -6.95
C LEU A 50 -9.76 -14.68 -6.90
N THR A 51 -11.03 -14.51 -6.54
CA THR A 51 -11.69 -13.23 -6.26
C THR A 51 -12.26 -13.31 -4.84
N ASP A 52 -12.74 -12.21 -4.27
CA ASP A 52 -13.34 -12.17 -2.92
C ASP A 52 -12.39 -12.53 -1.75
N ILE A 53 -11.07 -12.39 -1.96
CA ILE A 53 -10.07 -12.51 -0.89
C ILE A 53 -9.91 -11.17 -0.15
N THR A 54 -9.84 -11.21 1.18
CA THR A 54 -9.40 -10.08 2.00
C THR A 54 -7.90 -10.18 2.31
N TYR A 55 -7.12 -9.25 1.79
CA TYR A 55 -5.70 -9.08 2.12
C TYR A 55 -5.54 -8.16 3.32
N VAL A 56 -4.75 -8.59 4.30
CA VAL A 56 -4.42 -7.79 5.49
C VAL A 56 -2.91 -7.55 5.52
N PHE A 57 -2.51 -6.29 5.49
CA PHE A 57 -1.12 -5.86 5.54
C PHE A 57 -0.83 -5.09 6.83
N ASP A 58 0.31 -5.39 7.45
CA ASP A 58 0.82 -4.70 8.62
C ASP A 58 2.03 -3.86 8.21
N GLU A 59 1.86 -2.53 8.15
CA GLU A 59 2.83 -1.53 7.71
C GLU A 59 3.59 -1.91 6.42
N PRO A 60 2.87 -2.10 5.29
CA PRO A 60 3.48 -2.56 4.06
C PRO A 60 4.53 -1.62 3.47
N THR A 61 4.53 -0.35 3.87
CA THR A 61 5.53 0.63 3.44
C THR A 61 6.79 0.68 4.30
N ALA A 62 6.88 -0.14 5.35
CA ALA A 62 7.99 -0.10 6.30
C ALA A 62 9.34 -0.33 5.59
N GLY A 63 10.23 0.67 5.67
CA GLY A 63 11.54 0.63 5.04
C GLY A 63 11.56 0.81 3.53
N LEU A 64 10.43 1.16 2.90
CA LEU A 64 10.37 1.52 1.47
C LEU A 64 10.81 2.96 1.23
N HIS A 65 11.57 3.17 0.15
CA HIS A 65 11.83 4.52 -0.36
C HIS A 65 10.52 5.16 -0.87
N LEU A 66 10.49 6.50 -0.99
CA LEU A 66 9.31 7.23 -1.47
C LEU A 66 8.83 6.71 -2.85
N LEU A 67 9.75 6.54 -3.81
CA LEU A 67 9.42 5.99 -5.12
C LEU A 67 8.84 4.57 -5.06
N ASP A 68 9.34 3.71 -4.17
CA ASP A 68 8.82 2.34 -4.01
C ASP A 68 7.42 2.31 -3.37
N THR A 69 7.03 3.39 -2.69
CA THR A 69 5.71 3.51 -2.06
C THR A 69 4.63 3.66 -3.11
N GLN A 70 4.89 4.45 -4.15
CA GLN A 70 3.95 4.62 -5.27
C GLN A 70 3.70 3.28 -5.98
N VAL A 71 4.77 2.53 -6.24
CA VAL A 71 4.66 1.20 -6.82
C VAL A 71 3.83 0.29 -5.92
N LEU A 72 4.03 0.30 -4.60
CA LEU A 72 3.20 -0.47 -3.69
C LEU A 72 1.73 -0.06 -3.77
N LEU A 73 1.41 1.23 -3.81
CA LEU A 73 0.01 1.71 -3.90
C LEU A 73 -0.68 1.20 -5.17
N GLU A 74 0.00 1.26 -6.32
CA GLU A 74 -0.51 0.73 -7.60
C GLU A 74 -0.86 -0.76 -7.49
N LEU A 75 -0.09 -1.55 -6.75
CA LEU A 75 -0.38 -2.97 -6.52
C LEU A 75 -1.54 -3.21 -5.59
N LEU A 76 -1.74 -2.34 -4.59
CA LEU A 76 -2.91 -2.42 -3.73
C LEU A 76 -4.16 -2.09 -4.53
N ASP A 77 -4.09 -1.11 -5.42
CA ASP A 77 -5.17 -0.76 -6.35
C ASP A 77 -5.50 -1.94 -7.28
N GLU A 78 -4.50 -2.57 -7.88
CA GLU A 78 -4.70 -3.75 -8.74
C GLU A 78 -5.40 -4.91 -8.00
N LEU A 79 -5.08 -5.12 -6.71
CA LEU A 79 -5.78 -6.11 -5.89
C LEU A 79 -7.25 -5.72 -5.71
N VAL A 80 -7.53 -4.47 -5.36
CA VAL A 80 -8.91 -3.97 -5.20
C VAL A 80 -9.69 -4.07 -6.50
N ASP A 81 -9.13 -3.62 -7.62
CA ASP A 81 -9.72 -3.66 -8.96
C ASP A 81 -10.00 -5.08 -9.45
N SER A 82 -9.21 -6.06 -8.97
CA SER A 82 -9.42 -7.49 -9.23
C SER A 82 -10.56 -8.10 -8.40
N GLY A 83 -11.27 -7.31 -7.58
CA GLY A 83 -12.39 -7.75 -6.75
C GLY A 83 -11.97 -8.26 -5.37
N HIS A 84 -10.81 -7.83 -4.86
CA HIS A 84 -10.36 -8.14 -3.51
C HIS A 84 -10.66 -6.99 -2.55
N THR A 85 -10.62 -7.30 -1.25
CA THR A 85 -10.61 -6.27 -0.20
C THR A 85 -9.20 -6.14 0.34
N VAL A 86 -8.68 -4.92 0.46
CA VAL A 86 -7.39 -4.64 1.06
C VAL A 86 -7.59 -3.89 2.38
N VAL A 87 -6.98 -4.39 3.44
CA VAL A 87 -6.94 -3.74 4.76
C VAL A 87 -5.48 -3.55 5.14
N CYS A 88 -5.06 -2.30 5.34
CA CYS A 88 -3.69 -1.96 5.69
C CYS A 88 -3.64 -1.25 7.04
N VAL A 89 -2.72 -1.65 7.90
CA VAL A 89 -2.26 -0.82 9.02
C VAL A 89 -1.14 0.06 8.51
N GLU A 90 -1.31 1.38 8.58
CA GLU A 90 -0.35 2.34 8.05
C GLU A 90 -0.31 3.62 8.88
N HIS A 91 0.84 4.30 8.79
CA HIS A 91 1.05 5.60 9.43
C HIS A 91 1.60 6.65 8.45
N ARG A 92 1.88 6.27 7.20
CA ARG A 92 2.39 7.22 6.19
C ARG A 92 1.25 8.03 5.57
N PRO A 93 1.32 9.37 5.58
CA PRO A 93 0.28 10.22 4.99
C PRO A 93 -0.04 9.91 3.53
N ALA A 94 0.98 9.58 2.71
CA ALA A 94 0.78 9.20 1.31
C ALA A 94 -0.17 8.00 1.13
N VAL A 95 -0.07 6.98 2.00
CA VAL A 95 -0.97 5.82 1.93
C VAL A 95 -2.35 6.16 2.46
N ILE A 96 -2.42 6.91 3.55
CA ILE A 96 -3.69 7.33 4.16
C ILE A 96 -4.47 8.22 3.19
N ALA A 97 -3.80 9.11 2.45
CA ALA A 97 -4.39 9.96 1.42
C ALA A 97 -4.94 9.16 0.24
N HIS A 98 -4.28 8.04 -0.10
CA HIS A 98 -4.66 7.17 -1.22
C HIS A 98 -5.82 6.23 -0.90
N ALA A 99 -6.10 5.98 0.39
CA ALA A 99 -7.13 5.03 0.81
C ALA A 99 -8.56 5.50 0.50
N ASP A 100 -9.42 4.57 0.08
CA ASP A 100 -10.86 4.83 -0.09
C ASP A 100 -11.56 5.10 1.25
N HIS A 101 -11.14 4.39 2.30
CA HIS A 101 -11.75 4.45 3.64
C HIS A 101 -10.68 4.36 4.72
N VAL A 102 -10.80 5.19 5.75
CA VAL A 102 -9.87 5.25 6.89
C VAL A 102 -10.62 5.00 8.19
N ILE A 103 -10.10 4.06 8.98
CA ILE A 103 -10.51 3.83 10.37
C ILE A 103 -9.38 4.35 11.27
N ASP A 104 -9.61 5.50 11.90
CA ASP A 104 -8.64 6.12 12.80
C ASP A 104 -8.84 5.61 14.23
N LEU A 105 -7.76 5.18 14.87
CA LEU A 105 -7.77 4.62 16.22
C LEU A 105 -7.03 5.54 17.19
N GLY A 106 -7.62 5.77 18.36
CA GLY A 106 -7.03 6.66 19.36
C GLY A 106 -7.91 6.85 20.59
N PRO A 107 -7.91 8.04 21.22
CA PRO A 107 -7.09 9.22 20.89
C PRO A 107 -5.61 9.11 21.34
N GLY A 108 -5.28 8.13 22.18
CA GLY A 108 -3.92 7.83 22.62
C GLY A 108 -3.56 6.36 22.45
N ALA A 109 -2.45 5.93 23.06
CA ALA A 109 -2.02 4.54 23.07
C ALA A 109 -2.39 3.83 24.38
N GLY A 110 -2.36 2.49 24.38
CA GLY A 110 -2.61 1.68 25.57
C GLY A 110 -3.98 1.94 26.18
N SER A 111 -4.04 2.21 27.48
CA SER A 111 -5.30 2.50 28.20
C SER A 111 -5.98 3.81 27.77
N ALA A 112 -5.26 4.70 27.10
CA ALA A 112 -5.80 5.94 26.53
C ALA A 112 -6.27 5.77 25.07
N GLY A 113 -6.17 4.56 24.50
CA GLY A 113 -6.54 4.24 23.13
C GLY A 113 -7.69 3.26 23.00
N GLY A 114 -7.71 2.54 21.88
CA GLY A 114 -8.65 1.45 21.62
C GLY A 114 -10.06 1.89 21.23
N ARG A 115 -10.23 3.15 20.81
CA ARG A 115 -11.50 3.68 20.31
C ARG A 115 -11.37 4.06 18.85
N VAL A 116 -12.46 3.85 18.10
CA VAL A 116 -12.60 4.42 16.75
C VAL A 116 -12.88 5.91 16.91
N VAL A 117 -11.92 6.72 16.50
CA VAL A 117 -12.02 8.19 16.51
C VAL A 117 -12.73 8.67 15.24
N ALA A 118 -12.42 8.04 14.11
CA ALA A 118 -13.04 8.30 12.82
C ALA A 118 -13.23 7.01 12.03
N SER A 119 -14.25 6.97 11.18
CA SER A 119 -14.46 5.94 10.17
C SER A 119 -15.12 6.60 8.97
N THR A 120 -14.30 7.12 8.06
CA THR A 120 -14.72 8.05 7.00
C THR A 120 -13.80 7.89 5.79
N SER A 121 -14.10 8.53 4.67
CA SER A 121 -13.18 8.56 3.53
C SER A 121 -11.88 9.32 3.89
N SER A 122 -10.79 9.07 3.16
CA SER A 122 -9.53 9.79 3.37
C SER A 122 -9.68 11.31 3.24
N CYS A 123 -10.55 11.76 2.34
CA CYS A 123 -10.78 13.18 2.08
C CYS A 123 -11.59 13.90 3.19
N GLU A 124 -12.43 13.18 3.93
CA GLU A 124 -13.22 13.73 5.05
C GLU A 124 -12.46 13.66 6.39
N LEU A 125 -11.36 12.89 6.46
CA LEU A 125 -10.63 12.65 7.71
C LEU A 125 -10.06 13.94 8.31
N ASN A 126 -9.68 14.92 7.49
CA ASN A 126 -9.14 16.21 7.93
C ASN A 126 -10.19 17.10 8.64
N GLU A 127 -11.49 16.81 8.47
CA GLU A 127 -12.58 17.56 9.12
C GLU A 127 -12.87 17.03 10.54
N VAL A 128 -12.33 15.85 10.88
CA VAL A 128 -12.55 15.22 12.19
C VAL A 128 -11.64 15.85 13.25
N ALA A 129 -12.21 16.77 14.04
CA ALA A 129 -11.47 17.54 15.04
C ALA A 129 -10.70 16.70 16.07
N ASP A 130 -11.23 15.53 16.44
CA ASP A 130 -10.60 14.64 17.43
C ASP A 130 -9.53 13.71 16.81
N SER A 131 -9.39 13.70 15.47
CA SER A 131 -8.42 12.86 14.77
C SER A 131 -7.04 13.53 14.71
N VAL A 132 -6.08 12.93 15.42
CA VAL A 132 -4.67 13.30 15.29
C VAL A 132 -4.20 13.01 13.86
N THR A 133 -4.60 11.86 13.31
CA THR A 133 -4.26 11.45 11.94
C THR A 133 -4.78 12.46 10.91
N GLY A 134 -6.03 12.90 11.02
CA GLY A 134 -6.62 13.93 10.16
C GLY A 134 -5.87 15.26 10.20
N SER A 135 -5.44 15.68 11.39
CA SER A 135 -4.64 16.90 11.57
C SER A 135 -3.28 16.83 10.87
N TYR A 136 -2.63 15.67 10.86
CA TYR A 136 -1.37 15.46 10.14
C TYR A 136 -1.57 15.31 8.63
N LEU A 137 -2.63 14.60 8.21
CA LEU A 137 -3.00 14.46 6.81
C LEU A 137 -3.29 15.82 6.16
N ALA A 138 -4.00 16.71 6.86
CA ALA A 138 -4.26 18.07 6.37
C ALA A 138 -2.98 18.86 6.07
N ARG A 139 -1.97 18.73 6.93
CA ARG A 139 -0.66 19.40 6.73
C ARG A 139 0.11 18.80 5.56
N TYR A 140 0.06 17.48 5.41
CA TYR A 140 0.68 16.78 4.29
C TYR A 140 0.10 17.23 2.95
N LEU A 141 -1.23 17.22 2.82
CA LEU A 141 -1.93 17.63 1.58
C LEU A 141 -1.67 19.10 1.23
N ALA A 142 -1.55 19.98 2.24
CA ALA A 142 -1.21 21.37 2.03
C ALA A 142 0.21 21.56 1.46
N HIS A 143 1.16 20.69 1.84
CA HIS A 143 2.53 20.72 1.31
C HIS A 143 2.60 20.22 -0.13
N GLU A 144 1.95 19.10 -0.46
CA GLU A 144 1.93 18.58 -1.84
C GLU A 144 1.26 19.53 -2.83
N ALA A 145 0.21 20.24 -2.40
CA ALA A 145 -0.46 21.24 -3.23
C ALA A 145 0.47 22.43 -3.57
N GLN A 146 1.42 22.78 -2.71
CA GLN A 146 2.40 23.84 -2.95
C GLN A 146 3.48 23.37 -3.93
N GLU A 147 4.01 22.16 -3.77
CA GLU A 147 5.03 21.60 -4.66
C GLU A 147 4.51 21.41 -6.10
N THR A 148 3.25 21.02 -6.25
CA THR A 148 2.60 20.84 -7.57
C THR A 148 2.37 22.18 -8.30
N GLN A 149 2.36 23.31 -7.59
CA GLN A 149 2.22 24.65 -8.20
C GLN A 149 3.55 25.27 -8.63
N GLU A 150 4.68 24.74 -8.16
CA GLU A 150 6.02 25.27 -8.43
C GLU A 150 6.81 24.48 -9.49
N GLY A 151 6.35 23.28 -9.88
CA GLY A 151 6.95 22.41 -10.91
C GLY A 151 6.26 22.47 -12.26
#